data_AF-A0A7M2BZM4-F1
#
_entry.id   AF-A0A7M2BZM4-F1
#
_cell.length_a   1.000
_cell.length_b   1.000
_cell.length_c   1.000
_cell.angle_alpha   90.00
_cell.angle_beta   90.00
_cell.angle_gamma   90.00
#
_symmetry.space_group_name_H-M   'P 1'
#
loop_
_entity.id
_entity.type
_entity.pdbx_description
1 polymer ?
#
loop_
_entity_poly.entity_id
_entity_poly.type
_entity_poly.pdbx_seq_one_letter_code
_entity_poly.pdbx_strand_id
1 'polypeptide(L)' 'MKLHEWWPRVSPATRNWLIAHNGEPLTPLVTSEIMSATGGATEPGWWAGDSTDGPHLTDGAVDWIEAIANGEDPPPVA' A
#
# COMPACT_ATOMS: atom_id res chain seq x y z
N MET A 1 -7.01 6.14 -8.70
CA MET A 1 -6.55 4.75 -8.96
C MET A 1 -6.69 3.93 -7.68
N LYS A 2 -7.25 2.72 -7.74
CA LYS A 2 -7.53 1.88 -6.57
C LYS A 2 -6.35 0.99 -6.20
N LEU A 3 -6.33 0.51 -4.95
CA LEU A 3 -5.24 -0.31 -4.41
C LEU A 3 -4.95 -1.56 -5.25
N HIS A 4 -5.99 -2.35 -5.55
CA HIS A 4 -5.84 -3.57 -6.34
C HIS A 4 -5.33 -3.32 -7.78
N GLU A 5 -5.44 -2.09 -8.30
CA GLU A 5 -4.96 -1.75 -9.63
C GLU A 5 -3.44 -1.50 -9.66
N TRP A 6 -2.86 -0.94 -8.58
CA TRP A 6 -1.41 -0.65 -8.52
C TRP A 6 -0.63 -1.76 -7.82
N TRP A 7 -1.28 -2.54 -6.94
CA TRP A 7 -0.68 -3.69 -6.28
C TRP A 7 0.12 -4.62 -7.21
N PRO A 8 -0.39 -5.07 -8.37
CA PRO A 8 0.38 -5.94 -9.27
C PRO A 8 1.50 -5.20 -10.04
N ARG A 9 1.58 -3.88 -9.96
CA ARG A 9 2.54 -3.05 -10.71
C ARG A 9 3.79 -2.71 -9.93
N VAL A 10 3.74 -2.78 -8.59
CA VAL A 10 4.94 -2.67 -7.75
C VAL A 10 5.73 -3.97 -7.75
N SER A 11 7.02 -3.91 -7.42
CA SER A 11 7.88 -5.10 -7.47
C SER A 11 7.41 -6.17 -6.47
N PRO A 12 7.74 -7.46 -6.71
CA PRO A 12 7.53 -8.50 -5.70
C PRO A 12 8.21 -8.18 -4.36
N ALA A 13 9.37 -7.52 -4.38
CA ALA A 13 10.07 -7.09 -3.17
C ALA A 13 9.26 -6.07 -2.37
N THR A 14 8.67 -5.08 -3.05
CA THR A 14 7.78 -4.10 -2.40
C THR A 14 6.52 -4.74 -1.85
N ARG A 15 5.89 -5.67 -2.59
CA ARG A 15 4.74 -6.42 -2.06
C ARG A 15 5.10 -7.23 -0.82
N ASN A 16 6.25 -7.92 -0.84
CA ASN A 16 6.71 -8.69 0.31
C ASN A 16 7.00 -7.78 1.51
N TRP A 17 7.60 -6.61 1.28
CA TRP A 17 7.83 -5.62 2.34
C TRP A 17 6.50 -5.11 2.92
N LEU A 18 5.55 -4.74 2.06
CA LEU A 18 4.22 -4.28 2.47
C LEU A 18 3.46 -5.35 3.25
N ILE A 19 3.62 -6.63 2.91
CA ILE A 19 3.03 -7.74 3.66
C ILE A 19 3.69 -7.90 5.04
N ALA A 20 5.02 -7.75 5.12
CA ALA A 20 5.78 -7.98 6.36
C ALA A 20 5.72 -6.80 7.35
N HIS A 21 5.48 -5.59 6.85
CA HIS A 21 5.55 -4.32 7.58
C HIS A 21 4.26 -3.50 7.41
N ASN A 22 3.12 -4.16 7.24
CA ASN A 22 1.86 -3.47 7.02
C ASN A 22 1.51 -2.58 8.23
N GLY A 23 1.13 -1.33 7.98
CA GLY A 23 0.85 -0.35 9.04
C GLY A 23 2.07 0.39 9.59
N GLU A 24 3.29 -0.04 9.29
CA GLU A 24 4.49 0.76 9.53
C GLU A 24 4.60 1.94 8.54
N PRO A 25 5.31 3.04 8.90
CA PRO A 25 5.63 4.09 7.93
C PRO A 25 6.38 3.52 6.73
N LEU A 26 6.00 3.97 5.53
CA LEU A 26 6.60 3.53 4.27
C LEU A 26 8.03 4.05 4.14
N THR A 27 8.95 3.16 3.77
CA THR A 27 10.31 3.58 3.42
C THR A 27 10.33 4.43 2.15
N PRO A 28 11.38 5.24 1.91
CA PRO A 28 11.52 6.00 0.67
C PRO A 28 11.49 5.12 -0.60
N LEU A 29 12.04 3.91 -0.53
CA LEU A 29 12.06 2.97 -1.66
C LEU A 29 10.64 2.47 -1.99
N VAL A 30 9.91 2.02 -0.98
CA VAL A 30 8.53 1.53 -1.14
C VAL A 30 7.61 2.64 -1.62
N THR A 31 7.74 3.83 -1.04
CA THR A 31 7.02 5.03 -1.47
C THR A 31 7.30 5.34 -2.94
N SER A 32 8.58 5.35 -3.36
CA SER A 32 8.94 5.62 -4.74
C SER A 32 8.34 4.61 -5.73
N GLU A 33 8.32 3.33 -5.39
CA GLU A 33 7.71 2.31 -6.27
C GLU A 33 6.20 2.47 -6.37
N ILE A 34 5.51 2.74 -5.25
CA ILE A 34 4.07 3.01 -5.27
C ILE A 34 3.79 4.24 -6.14
N MET A 35 4.53 5.34 -5.96
CA MET A 35 4.36 6.55 -6.77
C MET A 35 4.63 6.30 -8.25
N SER A 36 5.64 5.48 -8.59
CA SER A 36 5.88 5.09 -9.98
C SER A 36 4.74 4.26 -10.55
N ALA A 37 4.14 3.35 -9.76
CA ALA A 37 3.04 2.49 -10.18
C ALA A 37 1.71 3.25 -10.34
N THR A 38 1.51 4.33 -9.57
CA THR A 38 0.31 5.16 -9.60
C THR A 38 0.44 6.40 -10.50
N GLY A 39 1.63 6.67 -11.03
CA GLY A 39 1.91 7.92 -11.75
C GLY A 39 1.88 9.15 -10.84
N GLY A 40 2.24 8.97 -9.56
CA GLY A 40 2.25 10.01 -8.53
C GLY A 40 0.88 10.30 -7.92
N ALA A 41 -0.18 9.60 -8.35
CA ALA A 41 -1.51 9.77 -7.76
C ALA A 41 -1.56 9.16 -6.35
N THR A 42 -2.21 9.87 -5.44
CA THR A 42 -2.60 9.40 -4.11
C THR A 42 -4.11 9.49 -3.99
N GLU A 43 -4.73 8.55 -3.27
CA GLU A 43 -6.18 8.54 -3.05
C GLU A 43 -6.47 8.27 -1.57
N PRO A 44 -7.48 8.92 -0.96
CA PRO A 44 -7.86 8.71 0.44
C PRO A 44 -8.24 7.26 0.77
N GLY A 45 -8.54 6.45 -0.24
CA GLY A 45 -8.81 5.03 -0.07
C GLY A 45 -7.64 4.23 0.47
N TRP A 46 -6.42 4.56 0.04
CA TRP A 46 -5.23 3.77 0.35
C TRP A 46 -4.04 4.60 0.82
N TRP A 47 -4.07 5.92 0.68
CA TRP A 47 -3.03 6.83 1.13
C TRP A 47 -3.51 7.65 2.32
N ALA A 48 -2.92 7.42 3.50
CA ALA A 48 -3.24 8.17 4.70
C ALA A 48 -2.53 9.53 4.77
N GLY A 49 -1.49 9.73 3.95
CA GLY A 49 -0.68 10.95 3.94
C GLY A 49 0.68 10.78 4.59
N ASP A 50 1.42 11.88 4.63
CA ASP A 50 2.74 11.96 5.27
C ASP A 50 2.59 12.25 6.76
N SER A 51 3.34 11.52 7.58
CA SER A 51 3.54 11.80 9.00
C SER A 51 4.98 12.26 9.26
N THR A 52 5.32 12.57 10.52
CA THR A 52 6.69 12.85 10.93
C THR A 52 7.64 11.68 10.70
N ASP A 53 7.11 10.45 10.71
CA ASP A 53 7.88 9.20 10.62
C ASP A 53 7.90 8.63 9.19
N GLY A 54 7.11 9.21 8.28
CA GLY A 54 7.03 8.85 6.87
C GLY A 54 5.59 8.74 6.37
N PRO A 55 5.38 8.43 5.08
CA PRO A 55 4.05 8.22 4.54
C PRO A 55 3.41 6.94 5.07
N HIS A 56 2.08 6.92 5.18
CA HIS A 56 1.33 5.75 5.63
C HIS A 56 0.26 5.34 4.63
N LEU A 57 -0.03 4.03 4.62
CA LEU A 57 -1.27 3.52 4.06
C LEU A 57 -2.41 3.71 5.05
N THR A 58 -3.64 3.75 4.55
CA THR A 58 -4.83 3.74 5.41
C THR A 58 -5.04 2.38 6.06
N ASP A 59 -5.77 2.33 7.18
CA ASP A 59 -6.16 1.07 7.83
C ASP A 59 -6.86 0.11 6.84
N GLY A 60 -7.77 0.63 6.01
CA GLY A 60 -8.44 -0.20 5.00
C GLY A 60 -7.49 -0.77 3.93
N ALA A 61 -6.40 -0.07 3.61
CA ALA A 61 -5.36 -0.60 2.73
C ALA A 61 -4.49 -1.65 3.44
N VAL A 62 -4.20 -1.45 4.73
CA VAL A 62 -3.50 -2.41 5.58
C VAL A 62 -4.31 -3.71 5.67
N ASP A 63 -5.60 -3.64 6.01
CA ASP A 63 -6.52 -4.78 6.08
C ASP A 63 -6.61 -5.55 4.75
N TRP A 64 -6.63 -4.82 3.63
CA TRP A 64 -6.63 -5.43 2.31
C TRP A 64 -5.35 -6.23 2.04
N ILE A 65 -4.19 -5.69 2.41
CA ILE A 65 -2.89 -6.34 2.24
C ILE A 65 -2.79 -7.57 3.14
N GLU A 66 -3.30 -7.52 4.37
CA GLU A 66 -3.38 -8.69 5.27
C GLU A 66 -4.19 -9.82 4.67
N ALA A 67 -5.39 -9.52 4.15
CA ALA A 67 -6.23 -10.53 3.53
C ALA A 67 -5.53 -11.19 2.33
N ILE A 68 -4.85 -10.40 1.48
CA ILE A 68 -4.04 -10.96 0.38
C ILE A 68 -2.90 -11.84 0.89
N ALA A 69 -2.20 -11.42 1.95
CA ALA A 69 -1.11 -12.21 2.54
C ALA A 69 -1.60 -13.55 3.09
N ASN A 70 -2.81 -13.57 3.67
CA ASN A 70 -3.43 -14.76 4.24
C ASN A 70 -4.17 -15.62 3.21
N GLY A 71 -4.28 -15.18 1.95
CA GLY A 71 -5.05 -15.87 0.92
C GLY A 71 -6.57 -15.80 1.12
N GLU A 72 -7.04 -14.76 1.81
CA GLU A 72 -8.44 -14.47 2.09
C GLU A 72 -9.03 -13.50 1.06
N ASP A 73 -10.36 -13.41 1.03
CA ASP A 73 -11.06 -12.40 0.23
C ASP A 73 -10.88 -11.01 0.86
N PRO A 74 -10.25 -10.05 0.17
CA PRO A 74 -9.97 -8.75 0.79
C PRO A 74 -11.23 -7.89 0.97
N PRO A 75 -11.29 -7.07 2.05
CA PRO A 75 -12.37 -6.12 2.23
C PRO A 75 -12.37 -5.04 1.13
N PRO A 76 -13.51 -4.39 0.86
CA PRO A 76 -13.53 -3.25 -0.04
C PRO A 76 -12.71 -2.08 0.55
N VAL A 77 -11.76 -1.57 -0.23
CA VAL A 77 -11.02 -0.34 0.08
C VAL A 77 -11.82 0.85 -0.48
N ALA A 78 -12.10 1.84 0.37
CA ALA A 78 -12.96 2.99 0.06
C ALA A 78 -12.38 3.91 -1.03
#